data_AF-A0A966NTR1-F1
#
_entry.id   AF-A0A966NTR1-F1
#
_cell.length_a   1.000
_cell.length_b   1.000
_cell.length_c   1.000
_cell.angle_alpha   90.00
_cell.angle_beta   90.00
_cell.angle_gamma   90.00
#
_symmetry.space_group_name_H-M   'P 1'
#
loop_
_entity.id
_entity.type
_entity.pdbx_description
1 polymer ?
#
loop_
_entity_poly.entity_id
_entity_poly.type
_entity_poly.pdbx_seq_one_letter_code
_entity_poly.pdbx_strand_id
1 'polypeptide(L)'
;MASQKSKAFPKGFTWGTATAAHQVEGNNWNNDWWDWEHTPGSPCVEPSGDTCDHFNRYPQDIAMLKSWGFGTYRFSVEWSRIEPEDGEFSQASIDHYKKMVQCCRDNGITPIVTLHHFTTPRWVVAEGGWHTASTVDRFLRFAE
;
A
#
# COMPACT_ATOMS: atom_id res chain seq x y z
N MET A 1 -1.64 49.58 -2.26
CA MET A 1 -0.66 48.46 -2.25
C MET A 1 -1.38 47.22 -1.79
N ALA A 2 -1.44 46.16 -2.60
CA ALA A 2 -2.09 44.91 -2.20
C ALA A 2 -1.27 44.24 -1.09
N SER A 3 -1.91 43.95 0.05
CA SER A 3 -1.31 43.19 1.14
C SER A 3 -0.89 41.82 0.63
N GLN A 4 0.42 41.55 0.66
CA GLN A 4 1.00 40.27 0.30
C GLN A 4 0.60 39.28 1.40
N LYS A 5 -0.44 38.47 1.16
CA LYS A 5 -0.80 37.38 2.08
C LYS A 5 0.40 36.45 2.24
N SER A 6 0.92 36.33 3.47
CA SER A 6 1.99 35.40 3.78
C SER A 6 1.56 33.99 3.36
N LYS A 7 2.39 33.29 2.57
CA LYS A 7 2.16 31.90 2.12
C LYS A 7 2.49 30.86 3.21
N ALA A 8 2.29 31.20 4.48
CA ALA A 8 2.55 30.29 5.58
C ALA A 8 1.44 29.23 5.67
N PHE A 9 1.83 27.97 5.84
CA PHE A 9 0.89 26.90 6.13
C PHE A 9 0.36 27.02 7.57
N PRO A 10 -0.86 26.52 7.86
CA PRO A 10 -1.39 26.49 9.21
C PRO A 10 -0.45 25.80 10.20
N LYS A 11 -0.46 26.22 11.46
CA LYS A 11 0.22 25.47 12.53
C LYS A 11 -0.39 24.06 12.60
N GLY A 12 0.47 23.05 12.69
CA GLY A 12 0.05 21.64 12.68
C GLY A 12 -0.27 21.06 11.30
N PHE A 13 -0.01 21.80 10.21
CA PHE A 13 -0.12 21.23 8.86
C PHE A 13 0.83 20.04 8.71
N THR A 14 0.29 18.91 8.27
CA THR A 14 1.04 17.66 8.14
C THR A 14 1.62 17.54 6.74
N TRP A 15 2.94 17.34 6.66
CA TRP A 15 3.66 17.07 5.42
C TRP A 15 4.08 15.61 5.39
N GLY A 16 3.78 14.94 4.28
CA GLY A 16 4.11 13.55 4.09
C GLY A 16 4.14 13.13 2.63
N THR A 17 4.53 11.89 2.41
CA THR A 17 4.55 11.22 1.11
C THR A 17 3.57 10.05 1.12
N ALA A 18 3.29 9.49 -0.07
CA ALA A 18 2.40 8.35 -0.19
C ALA A 18 2.86 7.35 -1.26
N THR A 19 2.58 6.07 -1.03
CA THR A 19 2.81 4.95 -1.95
C THR A 19 1.62 3.99 -1.92
N ALA A 20 1.62 3.00 -2.82
CA ALA A 20 0.73 1.85 -2.80
C ALA A 20 1.52 0.56 -2.99
N ALA A 21 1.16 -0.49 -2.27
CA ALA A 21 1.88 -1.76 -2.19
C ALA A 21 2.27 -2.32 -3.56
N HIS A 22 1.30 -2.50 -4.46
CA HIS A 22 1.55 -3.02 -5.81
C HIS A 22 2.51 -2.19 -6.65
N GLN A 23 2.59 -0.88 -6.39
CA GLN A 23 3.42 0.04 -7.18
C GLN A 23 4.88 0.09 -6.73
N VAL A 24 5.19 -0.34 -5.49
CA VAL A 24 6.54 -0.15 -4.92
C VAL A 24 7.14 -1.38 -4.24
N GLU A 25 6.33 -2.34 -3.79
CA GLU A 25 6.83 -3.48 -3.00
C GLU A 25 7.61 -4.51 -3.82
N GLY A 26 7.14 -4.82 -5.04
CA GLY A 26 7.63 -5.92 -5.86
C GLY A 26 7.11 -7.29 -5.40
N ASN A 27 7.20 -8.33 -6.23
CA ASN A 27 6.74 -9.69 -5.90
C ASN A 27 5.26 -9.76 -5.43
N ASN A 28 4.39 -8.91 -5.98
CA ASN A 28 2.98 -8.84 -5.64
C ASN A 28 2.11 -9.46 -6.75
N TRP A 29 2.15 -10.80 -6.85
CA TRP A 29 1.62 -11.53 -7.99
C TRP A 29 0.19 -12.07 -7.83
N ASN A 30 -0.37 -12.05 -6.62
CA ASN A 30 -1.63 -12.74 -6.31
C ASN A 30 -2.87 -11.81 -6.33
N ASN A 31 -2.91 -10.83 -7.24
CA ASN A 31 -4.01 -9.87 -7.37
C ASN A 31 -4.45 -9.66 -8.83
N ASP A 32 -5.61 -9.03 -9.01
CA ASP A 32 -6.19 -8.66 -10.30
C ASP A 32 -5.31 -7.80 -11.20
N TRP A 33 -4.56 -6.85 -10.61
CA TRP A 33 -3.64 -6.01 -11.39
C TRP A 33 -2.52 -6.82 -12.00
N TRP A 34 -1.88 -7.70 -11.22
CA TRP A 34 -0.86 -8.58 -11.76
C TRP A 34 -1.40 -9.47 -12.89
N ASP A 35 -2.61 -10.02 -12.71
CA ASP A 35 -3.28 -10.80 -13.75
C ASP A 35 -3.54 -9.97 -15.01
N TRP A 36 -4.02 -8.74 -14.85
CA TRP A 36 -4.24 -7.82 -15.97
C TRP A 36 -2.94 -7.50 -16.71
N GLU A 37 -1.83 -7.28 -16.00
CA GLU A 37 -0.52 -6.99 -16.60
C GLU A 37 0.00 -8.16 -17.44
N HIS A 38 -0.27 -9.40 -17.03
CA HIS A 38 0.28 -10.61 -17.66
C HIS A 38 -0.68 -11.31 -18.62
N THR A 39 -1.94 -10.85 -18.72
CA THR A 39 -2.92 -11.40 -19.65
C THR A 39 -2.51 -11.12 -21.11
N PRO A 40 -2.47 -12.13 -22.00
CA PRO A 40 -2.18 -11.91 -23.41
C PRO A 40 -3.11 -10.87 -24.05
N GLY A 41 -2.53 -9.87 -24.69
CA GLY A 41 -3.28 -8.75 -25.29
C GLY A 41 -3.62 -7.62 -24.33
N SER A 42 -3.16 -7.68 -23.07
CA SER A 42 -3.20 -6.54 -22.17
C SER A 42 -2.53 -5.32 -22.79
N PRO A 43 -3.10 -4.11 -22.64
CA PRO A 43 -2.46 -2.88 -23.09
C PRO A 43 -1.31 -2.44 -22.14
N CYS A 44 -0.99 -3.22 -21.10
CA CYS A 44 0.13 -2.92 -20.21
C CYS A 44 1.45 -2.96 -20.98
N VAL A 45 2.18 -1.83 -20.95
CA VAL A 45 3.47 -1.69 -21.64
C VAL A 45 4.62 -2.21 -20.78
N GLU A 46 4.55 -1.94 -19.47
CA GLU A 46 5.59 -2.29 -18.50
C GLU A 46 4.94 -2.97 -17.28
N PRO A 47 5.01 -4.30 -17.15
CA PRO A 47 4.55 -5.01 -15.97
C PRO A 47 5.30 -4.59 -14.70
N SER A 48 4.64 -4.70 -13.54
CA SER A 48 5.16 -4.27 -12.24
C SER A 48 6.53 -4.87 -11.87
N GLY A 49 6.73 -6.18 -12.15
CA GLY A 49 7.97 -6.89 -11.84
C GLY A 49 8.36 -6.76 -10.35
N ASP A 50 9.63 -6.41 -10.10
CA ASP A 50 10.14 -6.15 -8.75
C ASP A 50 9.91 -4.69 -8.28
N THR A 51 9.39 -3.81 -9.15
CA THR A 51 9.16 -2.39 -8.86
C THR A 51 10.41 -1.69 -8.27
N CYS A 52 10.28 -1.04 -7.11
CA CYS A 52 11.37 -0.42 -6.36
C CYS A 52 11.89 -1.31 -5.22
N ASP A 53 11.41 -2.56 -5.10
CA ASP A 53 11.80 -3.51 -4.05
C ASP A 53 11.58 -2.95 -2.61
N HIS A 54 10.54 -2.13 -2.43
CA HIS A 54 10.20 -1.53 -1.13
C HIS A 54 9.91 -2.60 -0.07
N PHE A 55 9.44 -3.79 -0.47
CA PHE A 55 9.21 -4.89 0.46
C PHE A 55 10.49 -5.26 1.24
N ASN A 56 11.66 -5.24 0.59
CA ASN A 56 12.92 -5.53 1.26
C ASN A 56 13.65 -4.26 1.74
N ARG A 57 13.37 -3.12 1.09
CA ARG A 57 14.12 -1.85 1.28
C ARG A 57 13.38 -0.80 2.11
N TYR A 58 12.21 -1.13 2.67
CA TYR A 58 11.45 -0.18 3.48
C TYR A 58 12.26 0.49 4.61
N PRO A 59 13.23 -0.15 5.29
CA PRO A 59 14.01 0.55 6.31
C PRO A 59 14.84 1.70 5.74
N GLN A 60 15.43 1.51 4.56
CA GLN A 60 16.21 2.50 3.86
C GLN A 60 15.31 3.63 3.33
N ASP A 61 14.17 3.27 2.75
CA ASP A 61 13.21 4.24 2.21
C ASP A 61 12.62 5.12 3.30
N ILE A 62 12.25 4.54 4.45
CA ILE A 62 11.75 5.30 5.61
C ILE A 62 12.84 6.20 6.21
N ALA A 63 14.08 5.71 6.31
CA ALA A 63 15.21 6.54 6.75
C ALA A 63 15.44 7.73 5.80
N MET A 64 15.24 7.53 4.50
CA MET A 64 15.32 8.59 3.49
C MET A 64 14.20 9.64 3.68
N LEU A 65 12.95 9.22 3.91
CA LEU A 65 11.83 10.13 4.21
C LEU A 65 12.15 11.04 5.42
N LYS A 66 12.71 10.46 6.48
CA LYS A 66 13.16 11.22 7.66
C LYS A 66 14.24 12.22 7.30
N SER A 67 15.24 11.82 6.51
CA SER A 67 16.35 12.69 6.10
C SER A 67 15.88 13.89 5.27
N TRP A 68 14.78 13.74 4.53
CA TRP A 68 14.15 14.81 3.74
C TRP A 68 13.19 15.68 4.54
N GLY A 69 12.98 15.39 5.83
CA GLY A 69 12.13 16.18 6.71
C GLY A 69 10.63 15.87 6.63
N PHE A 70 10.24 14.73 6.06
CA PHE A 70 8.85 14.29 6.09
C PHE A 70 8.48 13.70 7.46
N GLY A 71 7.33 14.10 7.99
CA GLY A 71 6.82 13.63 9.29
C GLY A 71 5.72 12.59 9.19
N THR A 72 5.27 12.24 7.99
CA THR A 72 4.15 11.33 7.75
C THR A 72 4.37 10.51 6.49
N TYR A 73 3.99 9.24 6.52
CA TYR A 73 4.06 8.35 5.38
C TYR A 73 2.75 7.56 5.25
N ARG A 74 2.05 7.73 4.13
CA ARG A 74 0.89 6.90 3.79
C ARG A 74 1.32 5.75 2.91
N PHE A 75 1.01 4.52 3.30
CA PHE A 75 1.23 3.34 2.46
C PHE A 75 0.01 2.43 2.53
N SER A 76 -0.20 1.62 1.49
CA SER A 76 -1.21 0.57 1.54
C SER A 76 -0.62 -0.75 2.00
N VAL A 77 -1.44 -1.58 2.61
CA VAL A 77 -1.15 -3.01 2.77
C VAL A 77 -1.73 -3.77 1.56
N GLU A 78 -1.19 -4.95 1.28
CA GLU A 78 -1.68 -5.79 0.20
C GLU A 78 -2.59 -6.90 0.74
N TRP A 79 -3.87 -6.83 0.39
CA TRP A 79 -4.86 -7.84 0.80
C TRP A 79 -4.42 -9.23 0.33
N SER A 80 -3.95 -9.37 -0.91
CA SER A 80 -3.54 -10.68 -1.44
C SER A 80 -2.29 -11.29 -0.78
N ARG A 81 -1.52 -10.50 -0.02
CA ARG A 81 -0.44 -11.00 0.84
C ARG A 81 -0.93 -11.41 2.21
N ILE A 82 -1.86 -10.64 2.78
CA ILE A 82 -2.38 -10.86 4.13
C ILE A 82 -3.34 -12.05 4.12
N GLU A 83 -4.19 -12.15 3.11
CA GLU A 83 -5.14 -13.25 2.89
C GLU A 83 -4.95 -13.81 1.46
N PRO A 84 -3.93 -14.65 1.24
CA PRO A 84 -3.64 -15.22 -0.08
C PRO A 84 -4.74 -16.12 -0.65
N GLU A 85 -5.55 -16.75 0.20
CA GLU A 85 -6.70 -17.59 -0.15
C GLU A 85 -7.85 -17.34 0.84
N ASP A 86 -9.10 -17.69 0.50
CA ASP A 86 -10.28 -17.39 1.32
C ASP A 86 -10.15 -17.96 2.75
N GLY A 87 -9.98 -17.07 3.73
CA GLY A 87 -9.82 -17.44 5.14
C GLY A 87 -8.41 -17.87 5.57
N GLU A 88 -7.43 -17.87 4.66
CA GLU A 88 -6.04 -18.20 4.99
C GLU A 88 -5.22 -16.94 5.25
N PHE A 89 -4.86 -16.68 6.50
CA PHE A 89 -4.11 -15.47 6.86
C PHE A 89 -2.60 -15.72 7.01
N SER A 90 -1.80 -14.94 6.28
CA SER A 90 -0.34 -15.00 6.36
C SER A 90 0.19 -14.17 7.54
N GLN A 91 0.57 -14.87 8.61
CA GLN A 91 1.22 -14.23 9.75
C GLN A 91 2.53 -13.53 9.35
N ALA A 92 3.27 -14.08 8.39
CA ALA A 92 4.51 -13.50 7.89
C ALA A 92 4.26 -12.12 7.23
N SER A 93 3.20 -11.99 6.44
CA SER A 93 2.80 -10.72 5.81
C SER A 93 2.34 -9.69 6.84
N ILE A 94 1.55 -10.13 7.83
CA ILE A 94 1.11 -9.26 8.94
C ILE A 94 2.33 -8.77 9.73
N ASP A 95 3.27 -9.65 10.05
CA ASP A 95 4.48 -9.29 10.79
C ASP A 95 5.39 -8.35 9.99
N HIS A 96 5.45 -8.51 8.67
CA HIS A 96 6.15 -7.59 7.78
C HIS A 96 5.57 -6.16 7.90
N TYR A 97 4.25 -5.99 7.74
CA TYR A 97 3.61 -4.67 7.85
C TYR A 97 3.71 -4.09 9.27
N LYS A 98 3.64 -4.92 10.32
CA LYS A 98 3.92 -4.49 11.70
C LYS A 98 5.34 -3.92 11.83
N LYS A 99 6.35 -4.57 11.22
CA LYS A 99 7.73 -4.06 11.22
C LYS A 99 7.87 -2.76 10.42
N MET A 100 7.15 -2.59 9.32
CA MET A 100 7.10 -1.30 8.59
C MET A 100 6.52 -0.18 9.45
N VAL A 101 5.39 -0.43 10.12
CA VAL A 101 4.78 0.54 11.07
C VAL A 101 5.74 0.88 12.19
N GLN A 102 6.41 -0.12 12.76
CA GLN A 102 7.40 0.10 13.81
C GLN A 102 8.58 0.95 13.30
N CYS A 103 9.09 0.64 12.10
CA CYS A 103 10.17 1.40 11.48
C CYS A 103 9.79 2.86 11.22
N CYS A 104 8.55 3.15 10.84
CA CYS A 104 8.04 4.53 10.75
C CYS A 104 8.14 5.23 12.11
N ARG A 105 7.61 4.60 13.16
CA ARG A 105 7.59 5.15 14.53
C ARG A 105 9.00 5.39 15.07
N ASP A 106 9.91 4.45 14.88
CA ASP A 106 11.32 4.56 15.30
C ASP A 106 12.05 5.72 14.58
N ASN A 107 11.57 6.10 13.39
CA ASN A 107 12.09 7.23 12.64
C ASN A 107 11.34 8.55 12.88
N GLY A 108 10.36 8.58 13.79
CA GLY A 108 9.54 9.76 14.06
C GLY A 108 8.57 10.11 12.93
N ILE A 109 8.23 9.13 12.08
CA ILE A 109 7.29 9.26 10.98
C ILE A 109 5.93 8.69 11.42
N THR A 110 4.87 9.47 11.23
CA THR A 110 3.49 9.01 11.48
C THR A 110 3.02 8.13 10.32
N PRO A 111 2.73 6.83 10.53
CA PRO A 111 2.20 5.97 9.48
C PRO A 111 0.70 6.20 9.29
N ILE A 112 0.25 6.26 8.02
CA ILE A 112 -1.16 6.23 7.63
C ILE A 112 -1.37 5.00 6.75
N VAL A 113 -2.18 4.05 7.22
CA VAL A 113 -2.41 2.79 6.50
C VAL A 113 -3.64 2.91 5.61
N THR A 114 -3.49 2.57 4.34
CA THR A 114 -4.58 2.38 3.38
C THR A 114 -4.88 0.88 3.27
N LEU A 115 -6.09 0.45 3.64
CA LEU A 115 -6.45 -0.97 3.65
C LEU A 115 -6.65 -1.54 2.24
N HIS A 116 -7.20 -0.74 1.32
CA HIS A 116 -7.41 -1.14 -0.07
C HIS A 116 -6.91 -0.05 -1.02
N HIS A 117 -6.03 -0.41 -1.94
CA HIS A 117 -5.50 0.50 -2.95
C HIS A 117 -5.55 -0.13 -4.35
N PHE A 118 -6.78 -0.43 -4.77
CA PHE A 118 -7.17 -0.94 -6.10
C PHE A 118 -6.81 -2.40 -6.40
N THR A 119 -5.85 -3.00 -5.72
CA THR A 119 -5.56 -4.44 -5.85
C THR A 119 -6.54 -5.28 -5.05
N THR A 120 -7.08 -6.31 -5.69
CA THR A 120 -8.01 -7.28 -5.08
C THR A 120 -7.43 -8.69 -5.26
N PRO A 121 -7.45 -9.55 -4.22
CA PRO A 121 -6.93 -10.91 -4.35
C PRO A 121 -7.63 -11.68 -5.48
N ARG A 122 -6.87 -12.53 -6.17
CA ARG A 122 -7.39 -13.33 -7.30
C ARG A 122 -8.57 -14.21 -6.90
N TRP A 123 -8.54 -14.78 -5.69
CA TRP A 123 -9.64 -15.62 -5.18
C TRP A 123 -10.94 -14.82 -4.96
N VAL A 124 -10.86 -13.54 -4.57
CA VAL A 124 -12.03 -12.66 -4.46
C VAL A 124 -12.59 -12.34 -5.86
N VAL A 125 -11.70 -12.08 -6.82
CA VAL A 125 -12.06 -11.73 -8.20
C VAL A 125 -12.70 -12.93 -8.91
N ALA A 126 -12.18 -14.14 -8.69
CA ALA A 126 -12.74 -15.39 -9.21
C ALA A 126 -14.19 -15.63 -8.75
N GLU A 127 -14.55 -15.09 -7.58
CA GLU A 127 -15.87 -15.15 -6.97
C GLU A 127 -16.74 -13.90 -7.31
N GLY A 128 -16.39 -13.19 -8.40
CA GLY A 128 -17.14 -12.05 -8.93
C GLY A 128 -16.69 -10.67 -8.42
N GLY A 129 -15.66 -10.61 -7.56
CA GLY A 129 -15.03 -9.36 -7.14
C GLY A 129 -15.99 -8.37 -6.49
N TRP A 130 -15.78 -7.07 -6.71
CA TRP A 130 -16.61 -6.01 -6.13
C TRP A 130 -18.05 -5.95 -6.67
N HIS A 131 -18.44 -6.82 -7.60
CA HIS A 131 -19.82 -6.94 -8.07
C HIS A 131 -20.67 -7.85 -7.17
N THR A 132 -20.06 -8.60 -6.25
CA THR A 132 -20.77 -9.51 -5.34
C THR A 132 -20.84 -8.93 -3.93
N ALA A 133 -22.00 -9.06 -3.28
CA ALA A 133 -22.23 -8.54 -1.94
C ALA A 133 -21.32 -9.20 -0.89
N SER A 134 -20.95 -10.48 -1.10
CA SER A 134 -20.04 -11.23 -0.23
C SER A 134 -18.64 -10.63 -0.14
N THR A 135 -18.22 -9.82 -1.10
CA THR A 135 -16.93 -9.12 -1.06
C THR A 135 -16.87 -8.10 0.08
N VAL A 136 -18.01 -7.53 0.50
CA VAL A 136 -18.06 -6.66 1.68
C VAL A 136 -17.69 -7.45 2.94
N ASP A 137 -18.28 -8.63 3.14
CA ASP A 137 -18.00 -9.47 4.31
C ASP A 137 -16.54 -9.95 4.35
N ARG A 138 -15.99 -10.32 3.17
CA ARG A 138 -14.58 -10.68 3.02
C ARG A 138 -13.65 -9.51 3.34
N PHE A 139 -13.98 -8.31 2.86
CA PHE A 139 -13.20 -7.12 3.15
C PHE A 139 -13.26 -6.73 4.62
N LEU A 140 -14.42 -6.88 5.27
CA LEU A 140 -14.56 -6.66 6.71
C LEU A 140 -13.68 -7.62 7.52
N ARG A 141 -13.67 -8.91 7.17
CA ARG A 141 -12.80 -9.91 7.80
C ARG A 141 -11.32 -9.57 7.62
N PHE A 142 -10.92 -9.10 6.45
CA PHE A 142 -9.56 -8.63 6.18
C PHE A 142 -9.18 -7.38 7.00
N ALA A 143 -10.15 -6.51 7.30
CA ALA A 143 -9.92 -5.24 7.98
C ALA A 143 -9.92 -5.32 9.53
N GLU A 144 -10.30 -6.47 10.11
CA GLU A 144 -10.37 -6.73 11.55
C GLU A 144 -8.99 -6.95 12.21
#